data_AF-A0A7C9ESY3-F1
#
_entry.id   AF-A0A7C9ESY3-F1
#
_cell.length_a   1.000
_cell.length_b   1.000
_cell.length_c   1.000
_cell.angle_alpha   90.00
_cell.angle_beta   90.00
_cell.angle_gamma   90.00
#
_symmetry.space_group_name_H-M   'P 1'
#
loop_
_entity.id
_entity.type
_entity.pdbx_description
1 polymer ?
#
loop_
_entity_poly.entity_id
_entity_poly.type
_entity_poly.pdbx_seq_one_letter_code
_entity_poly.pdbx_strand_id
1 'polypeptide(L)'
;RSRMRKQQHLEELMGQVTKLKSENAEISQRIDAATQLYVAVESENNVLRAQLMELTDRLRSLNSLLHIVEEVSGLAMDIPEIPDILLEPWQLPCPVQPLPNAF
;
A
#
# COMPACT_ATOMS: atom_id res chain seq x y z
N ARG A 1 -56.70 -15.76 -10.36
CA ARG A 1 -56.01 -14.46 -10.59
C ARG A 1 -54.95 -14.13 -9.52
N SER A 2 -55.25 -14.13 -8.20
CA SER A 2 -54.25 -13.82 -7.15
C SER A 2 -53.09 -14.84 -7.07
N ARG A 3 -53.38 -16.15 -7.12
CA ARG A 3 -52.34 -17.21 -7.10
C ARG A 3 -51.29 -17.05 -8.21
N MET A 4 -51.73 -16.78 -9.44
CA MET A 4 -50.83 -16.57 -10.58
C MET A 4 -49.90 -15.38 -10.37
N ARG A 5 -50.42 -14.25 -9.87
CA ARG A 5 -49.59 -13.06 -9.58
C ARG A 5 -48.56 -13.34 -8.48
N LYS A 6 -48.93 -14.08 -7.44
CA LYS A 6 -47.99 -14.50 -6.39
C LYS A 6 -46.90 -15.42 -6.92
N GLN A 7 -47.24 -16.33 -7.84
CA GLN A 7 -46.28 -17.23 -8.48
C GLN A 7 -45.26 -16.45 -9.33
N GLN A 8 -45.74 -15.52 -10.16
CA GLN A 8 -44.88 -14.65 -10.98
C GLN A 8 -43.93 -13.80 -10.13
N HIS A 9 -44.44 -13.23 -9.03
CA HIS A 9 -43.60 -12.45 -8.12
C HIS A 9 -42.54 -13.31 -7.41
N LEU A 10 -42.88 -14.55 -7.06
CA LEU A 10 -41.93 -15.49 -6.47
C LEU A 10 -40.83 -15.87 -7.47
N GLU A 11 -41.18 -16.12 -8.73
CA GLU A 11 -40.22 -16.36 -9.82
C GLU A 11 -39.30 -15.17 -10.06
N GLU A 12 -39.85 -13.95 -10.07
CA GLU A 12 -39.08 -12.71 -10.18
C GLU A 12 -38.09 -12.56 -9.02
N LEU A 13 -38.53 -12.79 -7.77
CA LEU A 13 -37.68 -12.69 -6.60
C LEU A 13 -36.57 -13.76 -6.60
N MET A 14 -36.86 -14.98 -7.04
CA MET A 14 -35.82 -16.01 -7.24
C MET A 14 -34.80 -15.58 -8.31
N GLY A 15 -35.27 -14.96 -9.40
CA GLY A 15 -34.40 -14.36 -10.42
C GLY A 15 -33.48 -13.29 -9.83
N GLN A 16 -34.01 -12.40 -8.99
CA GLN A 16 -33.21 -11.37 -8.31
C GLN A 16 -32.18 -11.98 -7.36
N VAL A 17 -32.57 -12.99 -6.56
CA VAL A 17 -31.63 -13.67 -5.63
C VAL A 17 -30.50 -14.35 -6.38
N THR A 18 -30.78 -15.03 -7.50
CA THR A 18 -29.74 -15.68 -8.30
C THR A 18 -28.79 -14.66 -8.92
N LYS A 19 -29.31 -13.55 -9.46
CA LYS A 19 -28.51 -12.44 -9.98
C LYS A 19 -27.60 -11.82 -8.91
N LEU A 20 -28.15 -11.49 -7.74
CA LEU A 20 -27.37 -10.91 -6.63
C LEU A 20 -26.28 -11.87 -6.14
N LYS A 21 -26.56 -13.18 -6.11
CA LYS A 21 -25.55 -14.19 -5.76
C LYS A 21 -24.40 -14.22 -6.76
N SER A 22 -24.68 -14.14 -8.07
CA SER A 22 -23.63 -14.08 -9.08
C SER A 22 -22.82 -12.78 -8.99
N GLU A 23 -23.48 -11.64 -8.79
CA GLU A 23 -22.80 -10.35 -8.64
C GLU A 23 -21.90 -10.32 -7.39
N ASN A 24 -22.38 -10.84 -6.26
CA ASN A 24 -21.56 -10.97 -5.04
C ASN A 24 -20.34 -11.89 -5.25
N ALA A 25 -20.51 -12.98 -5.99
CA ALA A 25 -19.39 -13.88 -6.30
C ALA A 25 -18.34 -13.19 -7.18
N GLU A 26 -18.78 -12.42 -8.17
CA GLU A 26 -17.89 -11.64 -9.03
C GLU A 26 -17.15 -10.54 -8.24
N ILE A 27 -17.86 -9.79 -7.39
CA ILE A 27 -17.25 -8.78 -6.52
C ILE A 27 -16.20 -9.40 -5.60
N SER A 28 -16.53 -10.54 -4.98
CA SER A 28 -15.58 -11.27 -4.11
C SER A 28 -14.32 -11.67 -4.88
N GLN A 29 -14.47 -12.21 -6.10
CA GLN A 29 -13.33 -12.59 -6.94
C GLN A 29 -12.46 -11.38 -7.31
N ARG A 30 -13.06 -10.21 -7.59
CA ARG A 30 -12.33 -8.98 -7.88
C ARG A 30 -11.57 -8.48 -6.65
N ILE A 31 -12.18 -8.56 -5.45
CA ILE A 31 -11.53 -8.21 -4.18
C ILE A 31 -10.33 -9.12 -3.93
N ASP A 32 -10.49 -10.43 -4.13
CA ASP A 32 -9.41 -11.40 -3.94
C ASP A 32 -8.23 -11.12 -4.88
N ALA A 33 -8.51 -10.85 -6.16
CA ALA A 33 -7.48 -10.50 -7.14
C ALA A 33 -6.75 -9.19 -6.78
N ALA A 34 -7.49 -8.15 -6.41
CA ALA A 34 -6.91 -6.87 -5.98
C ALA A 34 -6.06 -7.03 -4.70
N THR A 35 -6.52 -7.86 -3.76
CA THR A 35 -5.78 -8.17 -2.52
C THR A 35 -4.47 -8.88 -2.82
N GLN A 36 -4.46 -9.85 -3.74
CA GLN A 36 -3.23 -10.54 -4.13
C GLN A 36 -2.22 -9.60 -4.79
N LEU A 37 -2.66 -8.71 -5.67
CA LEU A 37 -1.81 -7.69 -6.28
C LEU A 37 -1.26 -6.72 -5.23
N TYR A 38 -2.11 -6.27 -4.31
CA TYR A 38 -1.68 -5.40 -3.21
C TYR A 38 -0.61 -6.06 -2.34
N VAL A 39 -0.80 -7.33 -1.95
CA VAL A 39 0.17 -8.08 -1.15
C VAL A 39 1.51 -8.21 -1.89
N ALA A 40 1.50 -8.46 -3.20
CA ALA A 40 2.72 -8.52 -4.00
C ALA A 40 3.48 -7.19 -3.97
N VAL A 41 2.80 -6.07 -4.27
CA VAL A 41 3.40 -4.73 -4.25
C VAL A 41 3.90 -4.37 -2.85
N GLU A 42 3.15 -4.71 -1.80
CA GLU A 42 3.55 -4.41 -0.43
C GLU A 42 4.77 -5.24 0.01
N SER A 43 4.92 -6.45 -0.52
CA SER A 43 6.13 -7.26 -0.30
C SER A 43 7.36 -6.61 -0.94
N GLU A 44 7.23 -6.07 -2.16
CA GLU A 44 8.30 -5.34 -2.83
C GLU A 44 8.65 -4.04 -2.08
N ASN A 45 7.64 -3.30 -1.62
CA ASN A 45 7.83 -2.13 -0.78
C ASN A 45 8.62 -2.46 0.50
N ASN A 46 8.33 -3.59 1.15
CA ASN A 46 9.06 -4.01 2.34
C ASN A 46 10.54 -4.32 2.05
N VAL A 47 10.83 -4.96 0.91
CA VAL A 47 12.21 -5.18 0.47
C VAL A 47 12.93 -3.85 0.25
N LEU A 48 12.30 -2.90 -0.46
CA LEU A 48 12.88 -1.59 -0.72
C LEU A 48 13.13 -0.81 0.58
N ARG A 49 12.21 -0.87 1.55
CA ARG A 49 12.38 -0.26 2.88
C ARG A 49 13.57 -0.86 3.62
N ALA A 50 13.72 -2.19 3.62
CA ALA A 50 14.84 -2.86 4.26
C ALA A 50 16.19 -2.46 3.62
N GLN A 51 16.24 -2.41 2.29
CA GLN A 51 17.43 -1.96 1.54
C GLN A 51 17.78 -0.50 1.83
N LEU A 52 16.78 0.37 1.88
CA LEU A 52 16.97 1.79 2.21
C LEU A 52 17.54 1.96 3.63
N MET A 53 17.01 1.22 4.60
CA MET A 53 17.52 1.22 5.98
C MET A 53 18.98 0.74 6.03
N GLU A 54 19.30 -0.39 5.38
CA GLU A 54 20.67 -0.92 5.35
C GLU A 54 21.65 0.09 4.74
N LEU A 55 21.29 0.69 3.60
CA LEU A 55 22.14 1.66 2.92
C LEU A 55 22.34 2.92 3.76
N THR A 56 21.27 3.39 4.41
CA THR A 56 21.31 4.54 5.32
C THR A 56 22.24 4.28 6.51
N ASP A 57 22.14 3.11 7.12
CA ASP A 57 22.99 2.73 8.25
C ASP A 57 24.47 2.59 7.83
N ARG A 58 24.72 1.99 6.67
CA ARG A 58 26.08 1.90 6.09
C ARG A 58 26.66 3.29 5.83
N LEU A 59 25.88 4.20 5.24
CA LEU A 59 26.32 5.57 4.99
C LEU A 59 26.61 6.31 6.30
N ARG A 60 25.76 6.15 7.32
CA ARG A 60 25.98 6.75 8.65
C ARG A 60 27.26 6.22 9.29
N SER A 61 27.53 4.93 9.17
CA SER A 61 28.77 4.31 9.65
C SER A 61 30.00 4.90 8.95
N LEU A 62 29.97 5.06 7.63
CA LEU A 62 31.06 5.67 6.86
C LEU A 62 31.25 7.15 7.24
N ASN A 63 30.16 7.93 7.35
CA ASN A 63 30.23 9.32 7.80
C ASN A 63 30.85 9.44 9.20
N SER A 64 30.52 8.52 10.12
CA SER A 64 31.14 8.47 11.45
C SER A 64 32.65 8.21 11.39
N LEU A 65 33.12 7.31 10.50
CA LEU A 65 34.55 7.09 10.30
C LEU A 65 35.24 8.33 9.71
N LEU A 66 34.57 9.03 8.80
CA LEU A 66 35.09 10.28 8.24
C LEU A 66 35.24 11.33 9.34
N HIS A 67 34.25 11.52 10.22
CA HIS A 67 34.40 12.45 11.35
C HIS A 67 35.62 12.12 12.25
N ILE A 68 35.88 10.84 12.52
CA ILE A 68 37.09 10.44 13.27
C ILE A 68 38.37 10.84 12.52
N VAL A 69 38.41 10.66 11.19
CA VAL A 69 39.57 11.04 10.38
C VAL A 69 39.77 12.56 10.36
N GLU A 70 38.69 13.33 10.26
CA GLU A 70 38.72 14.79 10.32
C GLU A 70 39.30 15.27 11.66
N GLU A 71 38.84 14.70 12.78
CA GLU A 71 39.35 15.00 14.13
C GLU A 71 40.85 14.69 14.28
N VAL A 72 41.31 13.55 13.76
CA VAL A 72 42.71 13.11 13.89
C VAL A 72 43.64 13.86 12.95
N SER A 73 43.20 14.15 11.73
CA SER A 73 44.02 14.80 10.70
C SER A 73 44.02 16.32 10.80
N GLY A 74 43.00 16.91 11.44
CA GLY A 74 42.78 18.35 11.46
C GLY A 74 42.37 18.93 10.10
N LEU A 75 42.11 18.08 9.10
CA LEU A 75 41.64 18.47 7.78
C LEU A 75 40.11 18.50 7.79
N ALA A 76 39.53 19.67 7.57
CA ALA A 76 38.08 19.81 7.42
C ALA A 76 37.59 18.99 6.21
N MET A 77 36.59 18.14 6.44
CA MET A 77 35.97 17.29 5.42
C MET A 77 34.51 17.67 5.24
N ASP A 78 34.07 17.78 3.98
CA ASP A 78 32.67 18.05 3.65
C ASP A 78 31.87 16.74 3.69
N ILE A 79 31.41 16.37 4.89
CA ILE A 79 30.67 15.14 5.16
C ILE A 79 29.16 15.43 5.01
N PRO A 80 28.47 14.80 4.05
CA PRO A 80 27.06 15.11 3.78
C PRO A 80 26.13 14.59 4.90
N GLU A 81 25.19 15.44 5.32
CA GLU A 81 24.08 15.05 6.19
C GLU A 81 23.09 14.15 5.45
N ILE A 82 22.60 13.11 6.13
CA ILE A 82 21.61 12.20 5.57
C ILE A 82 20.22 12.83 5.81
N PRO A 83 19.42 13.12 4.75
CA PRO A 83 18.12 13.76 4.92
C PRO A 83 17.09 12.88 5.63
N ASP A 84 16.31 13.45 6.55
CA ASP A 84 15.20 12.79 7.25
C ASP A 84 14.10 12.27 6.30
N ILE A 85 14.02 12.81 5.10
CA ILE A 85 13.08 12.41 4.03
C ILE A 85 13.31 10.94 3.62
N LEU A 86 14.55 10.44 3.76
CA LEU A 86 14.89 9.03 3.53
C LEU A 86 14.41 8.12 4.68
N LEU A 87 14.11 8.68 5.84
CA LEU A 87 13.60 7.95 7.01
C LEU A 87 12.06 7.87 7.00
N GLU A 88 11.38 8.79 6.32
CA GLU A 88 9.92 8.79 6.17
C GLU A 88 9.43 9.02 4.71
N PRO A 89 9.81 8.13 3.77
CA PRO A 89 9.53 8.31 2.33
C PRO A 89 8.03 8.37 1.95
N TRP A 90 7.13 8.09 2.89
CA TRP A 90 5.68 7.98 2.67
C TRP A 90 4.86 9.08 3.34
N GLN A 91 5.48 10.15 3.86
CA GLN A 91 4.72 11.35 4.20
C GLN A 91 4.16 11.96 2.91
N LEU A 92 2.92 11.59 2.58
CA LEU A 92 2.20 12.21 1.47
C LEU A 92 2.06 13.70 1.78
N PRO A 93 2.48 14.62 0.87
CA PRO A 93 2.33 16.06 1.07
C PRO A 93 0.88 16.54 1.15
N CYS A 94 -0.09 15.63 1.06
CA CYS A 94 -1.51 15.94 0.98
C CYS A 94 -2.31 15.03 1.91
N PRO A 95 -3.37 15.55 2.55
CA PRO A 95 -4.31 14.72 3.30
C PRO A 95 -4.93 13.67 2.35
N VAL A 96 -5.00 12.43 2.81
CA VAL A 96 -5.66 11.33 2.09
C VAL A 96 -7.09 11.76 1.80
N GLN A 97 -7.38 12.05 0.53
CA GLN A 97 -8.73 12.38 0.12
C GLN A 97 -9.61 11.13 0.31
N PRO A 98 -10.77 11.24 0.97
CA PRO A 98 -11.68 10.11 1.08
C PRO A 98 -12.03 9.64 -0.33
N LEU A 99 -11.87 8.34 -0.57
CA LEU A 99 -12.27 7.72 -1.82
C LEU A 99 -13.74 8.09 -2.09
N PRO A 100 -14.11 8.56 -3.30
CA PRO A 100 -15.50 8.80 -3.63
C PRO A 100 -16.25 7.49 -3.40
N ASN A 101 -17.28 7.51 -2.55
CA ASN A 101 -18.22 6.40 -2.44
C ASN A 101 -18.82 6.19 -3.84
N ALA A 102 -18.29 5.22 -4.58
CA ALA A 102 -18.85 4.77 -5.83
C ALA A 102 -19.84 3.64 -5.52
N PHE A 103 -20.96 3.98 -4.88
CA PHE A 103 -22.19 3.17 -4.81
C PHE A 103 -23.40 4.08 -4.64
#